data_AF-A0A2S8FT44-F1
#
_entry.id   AF-A0A2S8FT44-F1
#
_cell.length_a   1.000
_cell.length_b   1.000
_cell.length_c   1.000
_cell.angle_alpha   90.00
_cell.angle_beta   90.00
_cell.angle_gamma   90.00
#
_symmetry.space_group_name_H-M   'P 1'
#
loop_
_entity.id
_entity.type
_entity.pdbx_description
1 polymer ?
#
loop_
_entity_poly.entity_id
_entity_poly.type
_entity_poly.pdbx_seq_one_letter_code
_entity_poly.pdbx_strand_id
1 'polypeptide(L)'
;TIVWMGEFSRTPRINGNTGRDHWARSWSTVVGGGGINGGIAVGQTSADGTRVETEPYSAEDLMATVCRAMGMSLETTFTSKNGRPMKIANGGKVIKELIA
;
A
#
# COMPACT_ATOMS: atom_id res chain seq x y z
N THR A 1 1.33 -12.67 8.37
CA THR A 1 1.20 -11.97 7.07
C THR A 1 2.55 -11.46 6.64
N ILE A 2 2.87 -11.55 5.35
CA ILE A 2 4.12 -11.08 4.74
C ILE A 2 3.77 -9.93 3.80
N VAL A 3 4.58 -8.88 3.83
CA VAL A 3 4.49 -7.75 2.89
C VAL A 3 5.86 -7.53 2.26
N TRP A 4 5.90 -7.48 0.94
CA TRP A 4 7.09 -7.15 0.16
C TRP A 4 6.79 -5.90 -0.66
N MET A 5 7.40 -4.78 -0.25
CA MET A 5 7.18 -3.47 -0.87
C MET A 5 8.47 -2.65 -0.94
N GLY A 6 8.50 -1.71 -1.89
CA GLY A 6 9.31 -0.49 -1.77
C GLY A 6 8.43 0.69 -1.34
N GLU A 7 9.02 1.88 -1.22
CA GLU A 7 8.30 3.10 -0.81
C GLU A 7 7.72 3.90 -1.99
N PHE A 8 8.36 3.85 -3.15
CA PHE A 8 7.95 4.56 -4.37
C PHE A 8 8.53 3.89 -5.62
N SER A 9 7.89 4.13 -6.76
CA SER A 9 8.36 3.67 -8.07
C SER A 9 9.36 4.64 -8.68
N ARG A 10 9.78 4.33 -9.91
CA ARG A 10 10.60 5.19 -10.77
C ARG A 10 9.87 5.46 -12.08
N THR A 11 10.09 6.64 -12.68
CA THR A 11 9.56 6.92 -14.01
C THR A 11 10.12 5.93 -15.04
N PRO A 12 9.35 5.56 -16.08
CA PRO A 12 9.83 4.63 -17.12
C PRO A 12 10.87 5.28 -18.05
N ARG A 13 10.99 6.63 -18.02
CA ARG A 13 11.89 7.41 -18.87
C ARG A 13 13.22 7.70 -18.17
N ILE A 14 14.31 7.59 -18.92
CA ILE A 14 15.63 8.04 -18.46
C ILE A 14 15.68 9.57 -18.51
N ASN A 15 16.08 10.19 -17.42
CA ASN A 15 16.20 11.65 -17.31
C ASN A 15 17.57 12.15 -17.81
N GLY A 16 17.77 13.47 -17.85
CA GLY A 16 19.02 14.10 -18.32
C GLY A 16 20.27 13.75 -17.49
N ASN A 17 20.10 13.16 -16.31
CA ASN A 17 21.18 12.72 -15.43
C ASN A 17 21.44 11.20 -15.55
N THR A 18 20.96 10.55 -16.63
CA THR A 18 21.13 9.10 -16.89
C THR A 18 20.46 8.21 -15.82
N GLY A 19 19.51 8.75 -15.05
CA GLY A 19 18.75 8.04 -14.02
C GLY A 19 17.26 7.96 -14.34
N ARG A 20 16.45 7.53 -13.37
CA ARG A 20 14.97 7.61 -13.40
C ARG A 20 14.48 8.35 -12.17
N ASP A 21 13.47 9.20 -12.34
CA ASP A 21 12.96 10.08 -11.30
C ASP A 21 12.15 9.31 -10.24
N HIS A 22 12.06 9.86 -9.02
CA HIS A 22 11.13 9.37 -8.00
C HIS A 22 9.68 9.46 -8.49
N TRP A 23 8.90 8.40 -8.29
CA TRP A 23 7.51 8.35 -8.73
C TRP A 23 6.60 7.71 -7.69
N ALA A 24 5.99 8.55 -6.85
CA ALA A 24 5.08 8.12 -5.78
C ALA A 24 3.60 8.04 -6.22
N ARG A 25 3.28 8.26 -7.51
CA ARG A 25 1.89 8.29 -8.01
C ARG A 25 1.30 6.89 -8.27
N SER A 26 2.15 5.90 -8.46
CA SER A 26 1.77 4.52 -8.74
C SER A 26 2.90 3.60 -8.28
N TRP A 27 2.57 2.52 -7.59
CA TRP A 27 3.50 1.45 -7.25
C TRP A 27 2.74 0.13 -7.09
N SER A 28 3.47 -0.97 -7.03
CA SER A 28 2.93 -2.29 -6.74
C SER A 28 3.62 -2.90 -5.53
N THR A 29 2.96 -3.84 -4.89
CA THR A 29 3.47 -4.59 -3.74
C THR A 29 2.92 -6.01 -3.78
N VAL A 30 3.59 -6.92 -3.07
CA VAL A 30 3.12 -8.27 -2.84
C VAL A 30 2.76 -8.42 -1.36
N VAL A 31 1.56 -8.93 -1.09
CA VAL A 31 1.10 -9.28 0.26
C VAL A 31 0.56 -10.70 0.26
N GLY A 32 0.79 -11.44 1.34
CA GLY A 32 0.30 -12.81 1.46
C GLY A 32 0.36 -13.38 2.88
N GLY A 33 -0.17 -14.59 3.05
CA GLY A 33 -0.26 -15.30 4.33
C GLY A 33 -1.70 -15.42 4.84
N GLY A 34 -1.87 -15.82 6.09
CA GLY A 34 -3.19 -16.02 6.69
C GLY A 34 -4.06 -14.76 6.65
N GLY A 35 -5.34 -14.95 6.30
CA GLY A 35 -6.33 -13.87 6.17
C GLY A 35 -6.25 -13.07 4.87
N ILE A 36 -5.33 -13.42 3.96
CA ILE A 36 -5.17 -12.76 2.66
C ILE A 36 -5.56 -13.69 1.52
N ASN A 37 -6.40 -13.22 0.59
CA ASN A 37 -6.69 -13.90 -0.67
C ASN A 37 -5.46 -13.89 -1.58
N GLY A 38 -4.84 -15.05 -1.78
CA GLY A 38 -3.70 -15.22 -2.69
C GLY A 38 -4.12 -15.51 -4.14
N GLY A 39 -3.16 -15.43 -5.06
CA GLY A 39 -3.35 -15.81 -6.47
C GLY A 39 -4.12 -14.79 -7.32
N ILE A 40 -4.36 -13.59 -6.79
CA ILE A 40 -5.05 -12.50 -7.48
C ILE A 40 -4.16 -11.27 -7.59
N ALA A 41 -4.46 -10.42 -8.58
CA ALA A 41 -3.95 -9.06 -8.66
C ALA A 41 -5.11 -8.11 -8.41
N VAL A 42 -4.91 -7.12 -7.53
CA VAL A 42 -5.90 -6.09 -7.22
C VAL A 42 -5.39 -4.75 -7.73
N GLY A 43 -6.19 -4.13 -8.59
CA GLY A 43 -5.88 -2.88 -9.26
C GLY A 43 -4.96 -3.03 -10.47
N GLN A 44 -4.80 -1.93 -11.22
CA GLN A 44 -4.03 -1.88 -12.45
C GLN A 44 -3.48 -0.48 -12.69
N THR A 45 -2.28 -0.40 -13.27
CA THR A 45 -1.70 0.85 -13.79
C THR A 45 -1.93 1.02 -15.30
N SER A 46 -1.67 2.23 -15.81
CA SER A 46 -1.49 2.47 -17.23
C SER A 46 -0.41 1.56 -17.82
N ALA A 47 -0.42 1.36 -19.13
CA ALA A 47 0.55 0.49 -19.81
C ALA A 47 2.02 0.94 -19.61
N ASP A 48 2.26 2.23 -19.38
CA ASP A 48 3.57 2.79 -19.06
C ASP A 48 3.87 2.83 -17.55
N GLY A 49 2.96 2.34 -16.71
CA GLY A 49 3.10 2.24 -15.26
C GLY A 49 2.97 3.55 -14.49
N THR A 50 2.64 4.67 -15.14
CA THR A 50 2.72 6.01 -14.51
C THR A 50 1.46 6.47 -13.78
N ARG A 51 0.30 5.84 -14.03
CA ARG A 51 -0.98 6.18 -13.42
C ARG A 51 -1.71 4.92 -12.96
N VAL A 52 -2.50 5.01 -11.89
CA VAL A 52 -3.47 3.97 -11.50
C VAL A 52 -4.75 4.16 -12.29
N GLU A 53 -5.23 3.12 -12.97
CA GLU A 53 -6.42 3.17 -13.85
C GLU A 53 -7.68 2.59 -13.19
N THR A 54 -7.51 1.89 -12.08
CA THR A 54 -8.59 1.31 -11.26
C THR A 54 -8.82 2.11 -9.99
N GLU A 55 -9.65 1.61 -9.08
CA GLU A 55 -9.75 2.14 -7.72
C GLU A 55 -8.34 2.30 -7.10
N PRO A 56 -7.97 3.52 -6.66
CA PRO A 56 -6.68 3.75 -6.04
C PRO A 56 -6.71 3.33 -4.57
N TYR A 57 -5.62 2.69 -4.14
CA TYR A 57 -5.36 2.37 -2.75
C TYR A 57 -4.05 3.01 -2.29
N SER A 58 -4.08 3.54 -1.08
CA SER A 58 -2.93 4.16 -0.43
C SER A 58 -2.12 3.14 0.38
N ALA A 59 -0.94 3.56 0.87
CA ALA A 59 -0.18 2.77 1.84
C ALA A 59 -0.95 2.55 3.16
N GLU A 60 -1.82 3.49 3.52
CA GLU A 60 -2.69 3.40 4.69
C GLU A 60 -3.75 2.31 4.51
N ASP A 61 -4.35 2.21 3.31
CA ASP A 61 -5.32 1.16 2.97
C ASP A 61 -4.70 -0.24 3.01
N LEU A 62 -3.48 -0.37 2.47
CA LEU A 62 -2.71 -1.61 2.55
C LEU A 62 -2.43 -1.98 4.01
N MET A 63 -1.98 -1.02 4.83
CA MET A 63 -1.70 -1.28 6.24
C MET A 63 -2.96 -1.66 7.02
N ALA A 64 -4.09 -1.00 6.76
CA ALA A 64 -5.38 -1.33 7.35
C ALA A 64 -5.79 -2.77 7.00
N THR A 65 -5.59 -3.18 5.75
CA THR A 65 -5.87 -4.54 5.27
C THR A 65 -4.97 -5.57 5.95
N VAL A 66 -3.67 -5.31 6.08
CA VAL A 66 -2.72 -6.19 6.79
C VAL A 66 -3.08 -6.31 8.26
N CYS A 67 -3.37 -5.20 8.93
CA CYS A 67 -3.81 -5.19 10.33
C CYS A 67 -5.10 -6.00 10.52
N ARG A 68 -6.07 -5.83 9.61
CA ARG A 68 -7.33 -6.59 9.62
C ARG A 68 -7.08 -8.09 9.46
N ALA A 69 -6.23 -8.50 8.52
CA ALA A 69 -5.87 -9.91 8.30
C ALA A 69 -5.19 -10.56 9.53
N MET A 70 -4.48 -9.76 10.33
CA MET A 70 -3.86 -10.20 11.59
C MET A 70 -4.78 -10.10 12.81
N GLY A 71 -6.06 -9.73 12.63
CA GLY A 71 -7.03 -9.61 13.72
C GLY A 71 -6.84 -8.37 14.62
N MET A 72 -6.08 -7.36 14.16
CA MET A 72 -5.86 -6.13 14.91
C MET A 72 -7.06 -5.18 14.78
N SER A 73 -7.37 -4.45 15.85
CA SER A 73 -8.37 -3.40 15.82
C SER A 73 -7.85 -2.18 15.07
N LEU A 74 -8.61 -1.70 14.08
CA LEU A 74 -8.28 -0.47 13.35
C LEU A 74 -8.60 0.80 14.16
N GLU A 75 -9.27 0.67 15.31
CA GLU A 75 -9.54 1.78 16.22
C GLU A 75 -8.40 2.02 17.22
N THR A 76 -7.37 1.18 17.21
CA THR A 76 -6.20 1.36 18.08
C THR A 76 -5.48 2.67 17.77
N THR A 77 -5.25 3.47 18.81
CA THR A 77 -4.51 4.73 18.74
C THR A 77 -3.34 4.68 19.70
N PHE A 78 -2.14 4.98 19.21
CA PHE A 78 -0.92 5.07 20.00
C PHE A 78 -0.57 6.53 20.27
N THR A 79 -0.11 6.84 21.47
CA THR A 79 0.39 8.18 21.79
C THR A 79 1.90 8.18 21.67
N SER A 80 2.43 9.02 20.78
CA SER A 80 3.88 9.19 20.63
C SER A 80 4.50 9.93 21.82
N LYS A 81 5.83 9.93 21.94
CA LYS A 81 6.55 10.56 23.07
C LYS A 81 6.27 12.06 23.24
N ASN A 82 5.88 12.76 22.18
CA ASN A 82 5.54 14.19 22.23
C ASN A 82 4.03 14.45 22.43
N GLY A 83 3.25 13.42 22.75
CA GLY A 83 1.81 13.53 23.01
C GLY A 83 0.92 13.47 21.77
N ARG A 84 1.47 13.33 20.55
CA ARG A 84 0.64 13.21 19.34
C ARG A 84 -0.05 11.84 19.28
N PRO A 85 -1.39 11.78 19.18
CA PRO A 85 -2.11 10.54 18.90
C PRO A 85 -1.89 10.09 17.45
N MET A 86 -1.68 8.79 17.25
CA MET A 86 -1.45 8.16 15.96
C MET A 86 -2.36 6.93 15.84
N LYS A 87 -3.41 7.05 15.02
CA LYS A 87 -4.32 5.93 14.73
C LYS A 87 -3.58 4.90 13.87
N ILE A 88 -3.76 3.62 14.18
CA ILE A 88 -3.17 2.54 13.38
C ILE A 88 -3.67 2.63 11.93
N ALA A 89 -2.75 2.43 10.97
CA ALA A 89 -3.01 2.61 9.55
C ALA A 89 -3.64 3.97 9.16
N ASN A 90 -3.57 4.98 10.04
CA ASN A 90 -4.10 6.33 9.86
C ASN A 90 -5.55 6.42 9.32
N GLY A 91 -6.39 5.41 9.58
CA GLY A 91 -7.77 5.38 9.11
C GLY A 91 -7.96 4.90 7.66
N GLY A 92 -6.97 4.23 7.07
CA GLY A 92 -7.11 3.58 5.75
C GLY A 92 -8.30 2.63 5.66
N LYS A 93 -8.85 2.49 4.46
CA LYS A 93 -9.94 1.56 4.15
C LYS A 93 -9.37 0.17 3.82
N VAL A 94 -10.09 -0.88 4.23
CA VAL A 94 -9.71 -2.25 3.90
C VAL A 94 -9.93 -2.52 2.41
N ILE A 95 -8.91 -3.08 1.75
CA ILE A 95 -8.97 -3.59 0.38
C ILE A 95 -9.71 -4.92 0.42
N LYS A 96 -11.00 -4.90 0.09
CA LYS A 96 -11.92 -6.03 0.34
C LYS A 96 -11.52 -7.26 -0.46
N GLU A 97 -11.04 -7.06 -1.68
CA GLU A 97 -10.60 -8.10 -2.61
C GLU A 97 -9.48 -8.96 -2.01
N LEU A 98 -8.64 -8.37 -1.15
CA LEU A 98 -7.49 -9.04 -0.54
C LEU A 98 -7.83 -9.82 0.75
N ILE A 99 -9.05 -9.73 1.30
CA ILE A 99 -9.41 -10.44 2.55
C ILE A 99 -10.10 -11.77 2.26
N ALA A 100 -9.62 -12.83 2.90
CA ALA A 100 -10.19 -14.20 2.83
C ALA A 100 -11.42 -14.41 3.71
#